data_AF-A0A2G5BHE4-F1
#
_entry.id   AF-A0A2G5BHE4-F1
#
_cell.length_a   1.000
_cell.length_b   1.000
_cell.length_c   1.000
_cell.angle_alpha   90.00
_cell.angle_beta   90.00
_cell.angle_gamma   90.00
#
_symmetry.space_group_name_H-M   'P 1'
#
loop_
_entity.id
_entity.type
_entity.pdbx_description
1 polymer ?
#
loop_
_entity_poly.entity_id
_entity_poly.type
_entity_poly.pdbx_seq_one_letter_code
_entity_poly.pdbx_strand_id
1 'polypeptide(L)'
;MGMLGDLNLATPRLPTNRYGVNDMAVATPLHQHLRGQPPLGLYQTATPAARSGGGEGTKSVSKDGSSGEIDYLEPHEVLERYGVERDIFGWVENMHMWFVRHLLRPLNKQINELDALFEQHGLGHLTCRRAELDKAALAQAKNGQQGVFGSFGSTGFGGGFGTSMGGTNVLSHAPAAQTVPQTLAELATRYGGLPQTKERMALEKYLQIPGYSCREYIVQRVNTLAQSGALPAYLFDNGGWATGTEQMWNATEHPSDALLLFHLFCTFMDQTMPPVQNVRHPFTDRFVLQADFKPNTNLPVQIIQVARKRPHFCLVVKGAFYDIAAGRNNLFITLVLFMLEIQRECAGYLGLTNLGGKQVDLLSVIDK
;
A
#
# COMPACT_ATOMS: atom_id res chain seq x y z
N MET A 1 26.76 -51.09 45.04
CA MET A 1 26.68 -49.72 45.59
C MET A 1 27.00 -48.78 44.44
N GLY A 2 25.99 -48.24 43.78
CA GLY A 2 26.15 -47.41 42.59
C GLY A 2 24.88 -46.60 42.39
N MET A 3 24.93 -45.34 42.84
CA MET A 3 23.87 -44.36 42.64
C MET A 3 23.97 -43.79 41.23
N LEU A 4 22.90 -43.86 40.45
CA LEU A 4 22.64 -42.94 39.34
C LEU A 4 21.14 -42.67 39.33
N GLY A 5 20.79 -41.43 39.69
CA GLY A 5 19.43 -40.92 39.72
C GLY A 5 18.88 -40.64 38.32
N ASP A 6 17.55 -40.65 38.27
CA ASP A 6 16.75 -40.33 37.10
C ASP A 6 17.03 -38.91 36.58
N LEU A 7 17.75 -38.83 35.46
CA LEU A 7 17.80 -37.63 34.63
C LEU A 7 16.52 -37.57 33.79
N ASN A 8 15.55 -36.82 34.31
CA ASN A 8 14.32 -36.43 33.63
C ASN A 8 14.68 -35.57 32.40
N LEU A 9 14.70 -36.17 31.21
CA LEU A 9 14.82 -35.49 29.92
C LEU A 9 13.51 -34.73 29.63
N ALA A 10 13.32 -33.60 30.31
CA ALA A 10 12.34 -32.61 29.89
C ALA A 10 12.85 -31.96 28.60
N THR A 11 12.28 -32.34 27.47
CA THR A 11 12.36 -31.59 26.21
C THR A 11 12.09 -30.11 26.49
N PRO A 12 12.96 -29.18 26.03
CA PRO A 12 12.73 -27.77 26.23
C PRO A 12 11.47 -27.35 25.47
N ARG A 13 10.41 -27.02 26.21
CA ARG A 13 9.24 -26.37 25.63
C ARG A 13 9.68 -25.01 25.10
N LEU A 14 9.52 -24.81 23.78
CA LEU A 14 9.73 -23.52 23.15
C LEU A 14 8.82 -22.47 23.81
N PRO A 15 9.31 -21.23 24.03
CA PRO A 15 8.51 -20.19 24.66
C PRO A 15 7.32 -19.85 23.74
N THR A 16 6.11 -20.00 24.28
CA THR A 16 4.80 -19.72 23.69
C THR A 16 4.56 -18.25 23.32
N ASN A 17 5.58 -17.39 23.39
CA ASN A 17 5.44 -15.93 23.36
C ASN A 17 6.00 -15.26 22.10
N ARG A 18 5.88 -15.90 20.92
CA ARG A 18 6.30 -15.31 19.63
C ARG A 18 5.17 -14.72 18.78
N TYR A 19 3.89 -14.95 19.10
CA TYR A 19 2.81 -14.74 18.12
C TYR A 19 1.47 -14.17 18.67
N GLY A 20 1.50 -13.31 19.69
CA GLY A 20 0.40 -12.36 19.93
C GLY A 20 -0.92 -12.91 20.49
N VAL A 21 -0.96 -14.13 21.04
CA VAL A 21 -2.20 -14.70 21.61
C VAL A 21 -2.75 -13.89 22.80
N ASN A 22 -1.90 -13.12 23.49
CA ASN A 22 -2.31 -12.26 24.62
C ASN A 22 -2.97 -10.93 24.20
N ASP A 23 -2.99 -10.56 22.91
CA ASP A 23 -3.66 -9.33 22.43
C ASP A 23 -5.18 -9.51 22.20
N MET A 24 -5.72 -10.72 22.42
CA MET A 24 -7.14 -11.03 22.18
C MET A 24 -8.11 -10.38 23.18
N ALA A 25 -7.62 -9.87 24.31
CA ALA A 25 -8.45 -9.23 25.35
C ALA A 25 -8.48 -7.68 25.26
N VAL A 26 -7.74 -7.09 24.32
CA VAL A 26 -7.66 -5.63 24.15
C VAL A 26 -8.59 -5.20 23.03
N ALA A 27 -9.47 -4.22 23.30
CA ALA A 27 -10.34 -3.64 22.29
C ALA A 27 -9.53 -3.16 21.07
N THR A 28 -9.84 -3.69 19.89
CA THR A 28 -9.13 -3.34 18.65
C THR A 28 -9.42 -1.90 18.22
N PRO A 29 -8.63 -1.34 17.29
CA PRO A 29 -8.95 -0.05 16.68
C PRO A 29 -10.33 0.00 16.01
N LEU A 30 -10.81 -1.10 15.41
CA LEU A 30 -12.16 -1.15 14.83
C LEU A 30 -13.24 -1.13 15.91
N HIS A 31 -13.07 -1.92 16.96
CA HIS A 31 -13.98 -1.91 18.12
C HIS A 31 -14.09 -0.50 18.71
N GLN A 32 -12.95 0.18 18.90
CA GLN A 32 -12.89 1.55 19.41
C GLN A 32 -13.59 2.54 18.47
N HIS A 33 -13.33 2.42 17.16
CA HIS A 33 -13.91 3.29 16.13
C HIS A 33 -15.43 3.17 16.07
N LEU A 34 -15.97 1.94 16.02
CA LEU A 34 -17.41 1.69 15.91
C LEU A 34 -18.17 2.05 17.20
N ARG A 35 -17.54 1.90 18.37
CA ARG A 35 -18.16 2.19 19.67
C ARG A 35 -17.90 3.63 20.16
N GLY A 36 -17.20 4.46 19.38
CA GLY A 36 -16.87 5.84 19.75
C GLY A 36 -15.98 5.95 20.98
N GLN A 37 -15.21 4.90 21.30
CA GLN A 37 -14.27 4.94 22.42
C GLN A 37 -12.97 5.64 22.00
N PRO A 38 -12.42 6.55 22.83
CA PRO A 38 -11.15 7.19 22.54
C PRO A 38 -10.02 6.13 22.53
N PRO A 39 -9.00 6.27 21.67
CA PRO A 39 -7.90 5.33 21.62
C PRO A 39 -7.21 5.29 22.99
N LEU A 40 -7.11 4.09 23.57
CA LEU A 40 -6.45 3.90 24.87
C LEU A 40 -4.97 4.33 24.75
N GLY A 41 -4.60 5.39 25.48
CA GLY A 41 -3.22 5.81 25.63
C GLY A 41 -2.39 4.70 26.31
N LEU A 42 -1.11 4.59 25.96
CA LEU A 42 -0.20 3.50 26.39
C LEU A 42 0.05 3.37 27.90
N TYR A 43 -0.57 4.19 28.73
CA TYR A 43 -0.44 4.11 30.18
C TYR A 43 -1.80 4.35 30.81
N GLN A 44 -2.51 3.27 31.13
CA GLN A 44 -3.60 3.34 32.09
C GLN A 44 -2.99 3.10 33.47
N THR A 45 -2.64 4.18 34.16
CA THR A 45 -2.39 4.10 35.60
C THR A 45 -3.68 3.63 36.28
N ALA A 46 -3.53 2.73 37.25
CA ALA A 46 -4.65 2.11 37.95
C ALA A 46 -5.68 3.16 38.38
N THR A 47 -6.96 2.93 38.07
CA THR A 47 -8.07 3.76 38.54
C THR A 47 -8.01 3.86 40.07
N PRO A 48 -8.02 5.07 40.66
CA PRO A 48 -8.06 5.20 42.10
C PRO A 48 -9.34 4.54 42.63
N ALA A 49 -9.23 3.79 43.71
CA ALA A 49 -10.38 3.19 44.39
C ALA A 49 -11.42 4.28 44.70
N ALA A 50 -12.65 4.09 44.22
CA ALA A 50 -13.74 5.03 44.36
C ALA A 50 -14.05 5.28 45.85
N ARG A 51 -13.97 6.54 46.28
CA ARG A 51 -14.64 7.03 47.49
C ARG A 51 -16.04 7.50 47.10
N SER A 52 -17.04 6.96 47.78
CA SER A 52 -18.44 7.39 47.66
C SER A 52 -18.61 8.84 48.14
N GLY A 53 -19.23 9.68 47.31
CA GLY A 53 -19.69 11.00 47.70
C GLY A 53 -20.58 11.58 46.60
N GLY A 54 -21.87 11.76 46.89
CA GLY A 54 -22.89 12.21 45.93
C GLY A 54 -22.82 13.70 45.61
N GLY A 55 -23.56 14.09 44.56
CA GLY A 55 -23.85 15.50 44.26
C GLY A 55 -24.00 15.83 42.78
N GLU A 56 -25.23 15.72 42.29
CA GLU A 56 -25.93 16.60 41.33
C GLU A 56 -25.32 17.00 39.98
N GLY A 57 -26.00 16.55 38.91
CA GLY A 57 -26.64 17.48 37.97
C GLY A 57 -25.82 17.96 36.77
N THR A 58 -25.70 17.13 35.73
CA THR A 58 -25.55 17.65 34.34
C THR A 58 -26.39 16.85 33.36
N LYS A 59 -27.16 17.60 32.56
CA LYS A 59 -28.17 17.15 31.60
C LYS A 59 -27.60 16.16 30.59
N SER A 60 -28.11 14.93 30.59
CA SER A 60 -27.99 14.02 29.46
C SER A 60 -28.82 14.56 28.30
N VAL A 61 -28.13 14.94 27.22
CA VAL A 61 -28.77 15.09 25.90
C VAL A 61 -29.01 13.68 25.39
N SER A 62 -30.22 13.18 25.62
CA SER A 62 -30.73 11.97 24.97
C SER A 62 -30.84 12.24 23.47
N LYS A 63 -29.85 11.79 22.71
CA LYS A 63 -29.99 11.69 21.25
C LYS A 63 -30.61 10.35 20.95
N ASP A 64 -31.94 10.30 21.05
CA ASP A 64 -32.75 9.28 20.40
C ASP A 64 -32.46 9.33 18.91
N GLY A 65 -31.96 8.22 18.40
CA GLY A 65 -31.62 8.05 17.00
C GLY A 65 -31.21 6.62 16.76
N SER A 66 -32.20 5.72 16.72
CA SER A 66 -32.18 4.43 16.01
C SER A 66 -30.80 4.00 15.53
N SER A 67 -29.94 3.55 16.45
CA SER A 67 -28.68 2.90 16.08
C SER A 67 -29.05 1.53 15.55
N GLY A 68 -29.25 1.43 14.23
CA GLY A 68 -29.25 0.13 13.57
C GLY A 68 -28.03 -0.63 14.07
N GLU A 69 -28.27 -1.81 14.65
CA GLU A 69 -27.24 -2.64 15.24
C GLU A 69 -26.15 -2.87 14.18
N ILE A 70 -24.96 -2.31 14.41
CA ILE A 70 -23.83 -2.50 13.50
C ILE A 70 -23.43 -3.96 13.62
N ASP A 71 -23.64 -4.73 12.56
CA ASP A 71 -23.22 -6.12 12.49
C ASP A 71 -21.68 -6.19 12.54
N TYR A 72 -21.16 -6.71 13.65
CA TYR A 72 -19.75 -6.70 14.02
C TYR A 72 -19.37 -8.06 14.61
N LEU A 73 -18.30 -8.65 14.10
CA LEU A 73 -17.73 -9.90 14.58
C LEU A 73 -16.35 -9.65 15.19
N GLU A 74 -16.12 -10.21 16.38
CA GLU A 74 -14.83 -10.16 17.04
C GLU A 74 -13.80 -11.06 16.35
N PRO A 75 -12.48 -10.81 16.53
CA PRO A 75 -11.44 -11.56 15.82
C PRO A 75 -11.50 -13.08 15.94
N HIS A 76 -11.90 -13.61 17.10
CA HIS A 76 -12.01 -15.05 17.33
C HIS A 76 -13.23 -15.65 16.60
N GLU A 77 -14.38 -14.96 16.67
CA GLU A 77 -15.60 -15.34 15.97
C GLU A 77 -15.41 -15.34 14.45
N VAL A 78 -14.59 -14.41 13.94
CA VAL A 78 -14.23 -14.38 12.52
C VAL A 78 -13.50 -15.66 12.12
N LEU A 79 -12.46 -16.07 12.85
CA LEU A 79 -11.71 -17.29 12.51
C LEU A 79 -12.57 -18.55 12.62
N GLU A 80 -13.42 -18.64 13.67
CA GLU A 80 -14.36 -19.75 13.86
C GLU A 80 -15.39 -19.81 12.73
N ARG A 81 -15.95 -18.66 12.34
CA ARG A 81 -16.90 -18.54 11.22
C ARG A 81 -16.31 -19.04 9.90
N TYR A 82 -15.02 -18.77 9.67
CA TYR A 82 -14.34 -19.30 8.49
C TYR A 82 -13.90 -20.76 8.63
N GLY A 83 -13.75 -21.27 9.86
CA GLY A 83 -13.26 -22.61 10.18
C GLY A 83 -11.78 -22.80 9.85
N VAL A 84 -10.96 -21.78 10.12
CA VAL A 84 -9.56 -21.68 9.65
C VAL A 84 -8.54 -21.53 10.78
N GLU A 85 -8.95 -21.75 12.04
CA GLU A 85 -8.14 -21.54 13.23
C GLU A 85 -6.82 -22.33 13.23
N ARG A 86 -6.83 -23.49 12.56
CA ARG A 86 -5.66 -24.37 12.43
C ARG A 86 -4.76 -24.03 11.24
N ASP A 87 -5.34 -23.51 10.17
CA ASP A 87 -4.64 -23.32 8.88
C ASP A 87 -4.11 -21.88 8.72
N ILE A 88 -4.71 -20.91 9.43
CA ILE A 88 -4.46 -19.47 9.23
C ILE A 88 -2.99 -19.09 9.35
N PHE A 89 -2.23 -19.72 10.26
CA PHE A 89 -0.81 -19.42 10.43
C PHE A 89 0.04 -19.91 9.26
N GLY A 90 -0.26 -21.09 8.72
CA GLY A 90 0.39 -21.59 7.51
C GLY A 90 0.10 -20.71 6.30
N TRP A 91 -1.15 -20.25 6.18
CA TRP A 91 -1.53 -19.30 5.12
C TRP A 91 -0.89 -17.92 5.27
N VAL A 92 -0.66 -17.45 6.49
CA VAL A 92 0.12 -16.21 6.74
C VAL A 92 1.56 -16.38 6.26
N GLU A 93 2.20 -17.51 6.53
CA GLU A 93 3.56 -17.80 6.01
C GLU A 93 3.57 -17.88 4.49
N ASN A 94 2.59 -18.55 3.88
CA ASN A 94 2.42 -18.58 2.43
C ASN A 94 2.23 -17.15 1.87
N MET A 95 1.49 -16.29 2.57
CA MET A 95 1.29 -14.91 2.17
C MET A 95 2.59 -14.10 2.23
N HIS A 96 3.44 -14.32 3.23
CA HIS A 96 4.79 -13.72 3.27
C HIS A 96 5.60 -14.14 2.03
N MET A 97 5.61 -15.44 1.72
CA MET A 97 6.31 -15.98 0.56
C MET A 97 5.78 -15.41 -0.75
N TRP A 98 4.45 -15.26 -0.87
CA TRP A 98 3.80 -14.64 -2.02
C TRP A 98 4.24 -13.18 -2.21
N PHE A 99 4.20 -12.37 -1.15
CA PHE A 99 4.68 -10.98 -1.18
C PHE A 99 6.13 -10.90 -1.67
N VAL A 100 7.01 -11.75 -1.14
CA VAL A 100 8.42 -11.73 -1.53
C VAL A 100 8.60 -12.16 -2.99
N ARG A 101 7.92 -13.22 -3.41
CA ARG A 101 8.09 -13.82 -4.75
C ARG A 101 7.47 -12.99 -5.86
N HIS A 102 6.26 -12.46 -5.66
CA HIS A 102 5.47 -11.81 -6.70
C HIS A 102 5.57 -10.28 -6.67
N LEU A 103 5.91 -9.68 -5.52
CA LEU A 103 5.99 -8.22 -5.39
C LEU A 103 7.41 -7.74 -5.15
N LEU A 104 8.00 -8.09 -4.00
CA LEU A 104 9.22 -7.43 -3.54
C LEU A 104 10.45 -7.78 -4.37
N ARG A 105 10.66 -9.07 -4.71
CA ARG A 105 11.82 -9.45 -5.53
C ARG A 105 11.73 -8.91 -6.95
N PRO A 106 10.61 -9.04 -7.69
CA PRO A 106 10.49 -8.45 -9.02
C PRO A 106 10.67 -6.93 -8.99
N LEU A 107 10.03 -6.24 -8.03
CA LEU A 107 10.14 -4.79 -7.89
C LEU A 107 11.57 -4.35 -7.57
N ASN A 108 12.22 -4.97 -6.58
CA ASN A 108 13.59 -4.65 -6.21
C ASN A 108 14.57 -4.92 -7.36
N LYS A 109 14.37 -6.01 -8.11
CA LYS A 109 15.17 -6.32 -9.29
C LYS A 109 15.04 -5.22 -10.34
N GLN A 110 13.82 -4.82 -10.69
CA GLN A 110 13.57 -3.74 -11.66
C GLN A 110 14.19 -2.40 -11.23
N ILE A 111 14.05 -2.05 -9.95
CA ILE A 111 14.66 -0.84 -9.39
C ILE A 111 16.18 -0.87 -9.57
N ASN A 112 16.85 -1.95 -9.17
CA ASN A 112 18.30 -2.04 -9.23
C ASN A 112 18.83 -2.07 -10.68
N GLU A 113 18.15 -2.78 -11.58
CA GLU A 113 18.53 -2.85 -13.00
C GLU A 113 18.39 -1.49 -13.69
N LEU A 114 17.30 -0.76 -13.44
CA LEU A 114 17.11 0.60 -13.97
C LEU A 114 18.08 1.59 -13.34
N ASP A 115 18.31 1.53 -12.03
CA ASP A 115 19.24 2.45 -11.37
C ASP A 115 20.67 2.24 -11.90
N ALA A 116 21.13 0.99 -12.06
CA ALA A 116 22.43 0.69 -12.65
C ALA A 116 22.53 1.18 -14.11
N LEU A 117 21.48 1.00 -14.90
CA LEU A 117 21.44 1.48 -16.28
C LEU A 117 21.55 3.01 -16.34
N PHE A 118 20.82 3.72 -15.48
CA PHE A 118 20.82 5.18 -15.45
C PHE A 118 22.18 5.71 -15.01
N GLU A 119 22.80 5.12 -13.99
CA GLU A 119 24.16 5.47 -13.57
C GLU A 119 25.17 5.27 -14.71
N GLN A 120 25.09 4.15 -15.44
CA GLN A 120 25.98 3.87 -16.60
C GLN A 120 25.87 4.94 -17.71
N HIS A 121 24.70 5.55 -17.88
CA HIS A 121 24.44 6.54 -18.92
C HIS A 121 24.57 8.00 -18.40
N GLY A 122 25.11 8.22 -17.20
CA GLY A 122 25.25 9.55 -16.62
C GLY A 122 23.91 10.21 -16.22
N LEU A 123 22.89 9.39 -15.98
CA LEU A 123 21.54 9.78 -15.53
C LEU A 123 21.29 9.41 -14.07
N GLY A 124 22.34 9.31 -13.25
CA GLY A 124 22.26 8.92 -11.84
C GLY A 124 21.33 9.76 -10.98
N HIS A 125 21.07 11.02 -11.37
CA HIS A 125 20.10 11.90 -10.72
C HIS A 125 18.64 11.52 -11.01
N LEU A 126 18.37 10.70 -12.03
CA LEU A 126 17.02 10.23 -12.42
C LEU A 126 16.69 8.81 -11.94
N THR A 127 17.54 8.23 -11.10
CA THR A 127 17.33 6.92 -10.47
C THR A 127 16.03 6.87 -9.66
N CYS A 128 15.56 5.66 -9.38
CA CYS A 128 14.41 5.40 -8.52
C CYS A 128 14.64 5.98 -7.13
N ARG A 129 15.86 5.91 -6.61
CA ARG A 129 16.21 6.46 -5.29
C ARG A 129 16.18 7.99 -5.21
N ARG A 130 16.57 8.69 -6.28
CA ARG A 130 16.86 10.14 -6.23
C ARG A 130 15.81 11.03 -6.89
N ALA A 131 15.01 10.50 -7.82
CA ALA A 131 14.03 11.29 -8.56
C ALA A 131 12.59 10.85 -8.31
N GLU A 132 11.71 11.84 -8.28
CA GLU A 132 10.25 11.66 -8.23
C GLU A 132 9.60 12.29 -9.45
N LEU A 133 8.55 11.64 -9.98
CA LEU A 133 7.81 12.16 -11.12
C LEU A 133 6.74 13.13 -10.64
N ASP A 134 6.93 14.41 -10.94
CA ASP A 134 5.85 15.39 -10.89
C ASP A 134 4.88 15.18 -12.06
N LYS A 135 3.70 14.66 -11.74
CA LYS A 135 2.62 14.40 -12.71
C LYS A 135 2.07 15.69 -13.31
N ALA A 136 2.08 16.80 -12.58
CA ALA A 136 1.63 18.09 -13.09
C ALA A 136 2.63 18.63 -14.13
N ALA A 137 3.93 18.56 -13.84
CA ALA A 137 4.98 18.90 -14.80
C ALA A 137 4.91 18.05 -16.08
N LEU A 138 4.65 16.74 -15.95
CA LEU A 138 4.50 15.86 -17.12
C LEU A 138 3.27 16.23 -17.97
N ALA A 139 2.15 16.59 -17.35
CA ALA A 139 0.96 17.02 -18.07
C ALA A 139 1.20 18.32 -18.85
N GLN A 140 1.88 19.29 -18.23
CA GLN A 140 2.26 20.54 -18.88
C GLN A 140 3.23 20.31 -20.06
N ALA A 141 4.22 19.43 -19.89
CA ALA A 141 5.18 19.09 -20.93
C ALA A 141 4.51 18.45 -22.17
N LYS A 142 3.49 17.60 -21.96
CA LYS A 142 2.71 17.00 -23.05
C LYS A 142 1.86 18.01 -23.81
N ASN A 143 1.28 18.98 -23.11
CA ASN A 143 0.45 20.02 -23.73
C ASN A 143 1.30 21.04 -24.52
N GLY A 144 2.54 21.30 -24.10
CA GLY A 144 3.47 22.20 -24.81
C GLY A 144 3.97 21.68 -26.16
N GLN A 145 3.93 20.37 -26.40
CA GLN A 145 4.34 19.77 -27.69
C GLN A 145 3.20 19.70 -28.73
N GLN A 146 1.94 19.91 -28.34
CA GLN A 146 0.81 19.94 -29.28
C GLN A 146 0.62 21.29 -30.01
N GLY A 147 1.47 22.30 -29.72
CA GLY A 147 1.33 23.65 -30.27
C GLY A 147 2.14 23.98 -31.54
N VAL A 148 2.91 23.05 -32.13
CA VAL A 148 3.89 23.41 -33.20
C VAL A 148 3.74 22.61 -34.51
N PHE A 149 2.75 21.71 -34.62
CA PHE A 149 2.48 21.00 -35.87
C PHE A 149 1.01 21.13 -36.30
N GLY A 150 0.74 22.03 -37.25
CA GLY A 150 -0.46 21.98 -38.09
C GLY A 150 -1.23 23.29 -38.29
N SER A 151 -0.68 24.24 -39.04
CA SER A 151 -1.50 25.07 -39.93
C SER A 151 -0.67 25.49 -41.15
N PHE A 152 -0.52 24.53 -42.06
CA PHE A 152 -0.15 24.80 -43.45
C PHE A 152 -1.31 24.34 -44.32
N GLY A 153 -1.97 25.30 -44.97
CA GLY A 153 -2.76 25.08 -46.19
C GLY A 153 -4.27 25.12 -46.06
N SER A 154 -4.86 26.32 -46.21
CA SER A 154 -5.87 26.50 -47.26
C SER A 154 -5.81 27.92 -47.82
N THR A 155 -5.52 27.99 -49.10
CA THR A 155 -5.57 29.13 -50.01
C THR A 155 -6.77 30.06 -49.79
N GLY A 156 -6.48 31.33 -49.46
CA GLY A 156 -7.42 32.45 -49.52
C GLY A 156 -6.75 33.60 -50.27
N PHE A 157 -7.08 33.71 -51.55
CA PHE A 157 -6.67 34.77 -52.46
C PHE A 157 -7.36 36.10 -52.06
N GLY A 158 -6.61 37.15 -51.74
CA GLY A 158 -7.18 38.46 -51.41
C GLY A 158 -6.10 39.47 -51.02
N GLY A 159 -5.84 40.43 -51.92
CA GLY A 159 -4.73 41.38 -51.85
C GLY A 159 -4.79 42.40 -50.71
N GLY A 160 -3.61 42.92 -50.38
CA GLY A 160 -3.43 44.04 -49.45
C GLY A 160 -1.97 44.49 -49.44
N PHE A 161 -1.68 45.52 -50.21
CA PHE A 161 -0.41 46.26 -50.21
C PHE A 161 -0.07 46.78 -48.81
N GLY A 162 1.19 46.61 -48.38
CA GLY A 162 1.69 47.17 -47.13
C GLY A 162 3.18 46.92 -46.95
N THR A 163 3.99 47.81 -47.53
CA THR A 163 5.44 47.90 -47.35
C THR A 163 5.82 48.10 -45.88
N SER A 164 6.72 47.28 -45.35
CA SER A 164 7.57 47.68 -44.22
C SER A 164 8.93 47.00 -44.31
N MET A 165 9.95 47.84 -44.48
CA MET A 165 11.37 47.53 -44.41
C MET A 165 11.78 47.16 -42.98
N GLY A 166 12.75 46.25 -42.86
CA GLY A 166 13.76 46.32 -41.81
C GLY A 166 13.84 45.09 -40.92
N GLY A 167 14.95 44.36 -41.05
CA GLY A 167 15.39 43.39 -40.03
C GLY A 167 15.74 42.02 -40.58
N THR A 168 16.80 41.92 -41.37
CA THR A 168 17.52 40.65 -41.58
C THR A 168 18.17 40.22 -40.27
N ASN A 169 17.41 39.53 -39.41
CA ASN A 169 17.97 38.68 -38.38
C ASN A 169 18.36 37.36 -39.04
N VAL A 170 19.65 37.22 -39.32
CA VAL A 170 20.27 35.97 -39.73
C VAL A 170 20.13 35.01 -38.55
N LEU A 171 19.16 34.09 -38.62
CA LEU A 171 19.06 32.96 -37.69
C LEU A 171 20.31 32.09 -37.87
N SER A 172 21.29 32.27 -36.99
CA SER A 172 22.30 31.27 -36.69
C SER A 172 21.61 30.10 -35.97
N HIS A 173 21.09 29.15 -36.74
CA HIS A 173 20.78 27.82 -36.22
C HIS A 173 22.10 27.10 -35.90
N ALA A 174 22.66 27.39 -34.73
CA ALA A 174 23.55 26.43 -34.08
C ALA A 174 22.71 25.18 -33.76
N PRO A 175 23.19 23.96 -34.02
CA PRO A 175 22.51 22.77 -33.56
C PRO A 175 22.49 22.83 -32.04
N ALA A 176 21.30 22.93 -31.44
CA ALA A 176 21.15 22.87 -30.00
C ALA A 176 21.78 21.55 -29.53
N ALA A 177 22.89 21.65 -28.80
CA ALA A 177 23.50 20.50 -28.15
C ALA A 177 22.41 19.80 -27.35
N GLN A 178 22.13 18.53 -27.67
CA GLN A 178 21.08 17.76 -27.02
C GLN A 178 21.41 17.67 -25.53
N THR A 179 20.75 18.48 -24.73
CA THR A 179 20.96 18.51 -23.28
C THR A 179 20.47 17.19 -22.67
N VAL A 180 21.27 16.62 -21.77
CA VAL A 180 20.88 15.44 -20.98
C VAL A 180 19.61 15.79 -20.19
N PRO A 181 18.58 14.92 -20.15
CA PRO A 181 17.33 15.22 -19.43
C PRO A 181 17.61 15.47 -17.94
N GLN A 182 17.02 16.52 -17.40
CA GLN A 182 17.23 16.92 -16.00
C GLN A 182 16.13 16.42 -15.07
N THR A 183 14.94 16.13 -15.63
CA THR A 183 13.78 15.66 -14.87
C THR A 183 13.19 14.39 -15.48
N LEU A 184 12.42 13.64 -14.69
CA LEU A 184 11.67 12.50 -15.21
C LEU A 184 10.61 12.91 -16.23
N ALA A 185 10.05 14.12 -16.12
CA ALA A 185 9.11 14.66 -17.11
C ALA A 185 9.79 14.89 -18.46
N GLU A 186 11.00 15.45 -18.47
CA GLU A 186 11.81 15.59 -19.69
C GLU A 186 12.22 14.24 -20.27
N LEU A 187 12.65 13.31 -19.41
CA LEU A 187 13.00 11.96 -19.83
C LEU A 187 11.81 11.28 -20.52
N ALA A 188 10.61 11.35 -19.91
CA ALA A 188 9.40 10.78 -20.48
C ALA A 188 8.99 11.44 -21.80
N THR A 189 9.19 12.75 -21.93
CA THR A 189 8.84 13.51 -23.15
C THR A 189 9.80 13.19 -24.30
N ARG A 190 11.10 13.11 -24.02
CA ARG A 190 12.15 12.90 -25.04
C ARG A 190 12.33 11.42 -25.41
N TYR A 191 12.20 10.53 -24.42
CA TYR A 191 12.54 9.11 -24.54
C TYR A 191 11.39 8.17 -24.16
N GLY A 192 10.14 8.66 -24.06
CA GLY A 192 8.98 7.86 -23.66
C GLY A 192 8.65 6.66 -24.55
N GLY A 193 9.25 6.56 -25.75
CA GLY A 193 9.18 5.39 -26.61
C GLY A 193 10.04 4.21 -26.11
N LEU A 194 11.13 4.48 -25.39
CA LEU A 194 12.07 3.47 -24.93
C LEU A 194 11.47 2.61 -23.80
N PRO A 195 11.67 1.28 -23.82
CA PRO A 195 11.16 0.39 -22.78
C PRO A 195 11.56 0.81 -21.37
N GLN A 196 12.83 1.16 -21.18
CA GLN A 196 13.40 1.50 -19.86
C GLN A 196 12.82 2.80 -19.31
N THR A 197 12.51 3.77 -20.17
CA THR A 197 11.81 4.98 -19.77
C THR A 197 10.37 4.67 -19.35
N LYS A 198 9.66 3.81 -20.09
CA LYS A 198 8.30 3.39 -19.72
C LYS A 198 8.28 2.65 -18.39
N GLU A 199 9.22 1.71 -18.18
CA GLU A 199 9.37 0.98 -16.92
C GLU A 199 9.67 1.93 -15.76
N ARG A 200 10.62 2.86 -15.94
CA ARG A 200 10.93 3.88 -14.94
C ARG A 200 9.72 4.72 -14.57
N MET A 201 8.89 5.12 -15.55
CA MET A 201 7.64 5.85 -15.28
C MET A 201 6.60 4.97 -14.58
N ALA A 202 6.52 3.68 -14.91
CA ALA A 202 5.57 2.75 -14.30
C ALA A 202 5.88 2.52 -12.80
N LEU A 203 7.16 2.46 -12.42
CA LEU A 203 7.60 2.29 -11.04
C LEU A 203 7.13 3.41 -10.10
N GLU A 204 6.85 4.61 -10.61
CA GLU A 204 6.33 5.72 -9.80
C GLU A 204 5.02 5.38 -9.09
N LYS A 205 4.21 4.46 -9.64
CA LYS A 205 2.98 4.00 -9.00
C LYS A 205 3.25 3.25 -7.69
N TYR A 206 4.37 2.52 -7.61
CA TYR A 206 4.77 1.73 -6.44
C TYR A 206 5.60 2.55 -5.44
N LEU A 207 6.33 3.55 -5.92
CA LEU A 207 7.26 4.33 -5.10
C LEU A 207 6.61 5.58 -4.49
N GLN A 208 5.50 6.07 -5.05
CA GLN A 208 4.75 7.21 -4.52
C GLN A 208 3.62 6.77 -3.59
N ILE A 209 3.91 6.72 -2.29
CA ILE A 209 2.91 6.39 -1.27
C ILE A 209 2.17 7.66 -0.85
N PRO A 210 0.82 7.70 -0.96
CA PRO A 210 0.05 8.89 -0.60
C PRO A 210 0.32 9.37 0.83
N GLY A 211 0.68 10.64 0.98
CA GLY A 211 0.98 11.26 2.28
C GLY A 211 2.43 11.17 2.72
N TYR A 212 3.32 10.57 1.91
CA TYR A 212 4.74 10.43 2.24
C TYR A 212 5.65 10.90 1.10
N SER A 213 6.66 11.69 1.44
CA SER A 213 7.70 12.19 0.52
C SER A 213 9.09 11.71 0.97
N CYS A 214 9.27 10.38 0.99
CA CYS A 214 10.47 9.73 1.51
C CYS A 214 10.98 8.64 0.55
N ARG A 215 11.28 9.02 -0.71
CA ARG A 215 11.67 8.08 -1.78
C ARG A 215 12.80 7.14 -1.40
N GLU A 216 13.90 7.67 -0.88
CA GLU A 216 15.07 6.86 -0.55
C GLU A 216 14.74 5.81 0.52
N TYR A 217 13.96 6.21 1.53
CA TYR A 217 13.47 5.29 2.55
C TYR A 217 12.63 4.17 1.94
N ILE A 218 11.67 4.49 1.06
CA ILE A 218 10.80 3.50 0.41
C ILE A 218 11.62 2.49 -0.40
N VAL A 219 12.56 2.97 -1.22
CA VAL A 219 13.45 2.10 -2.01
C VAL A 219 14.30 1.21 -1.10
N GLN A 220 14.83 1.75 0.00
CA GLN A 220 15.63 0.98 0.94
C GLN A 220 14.80 -0.09 1.67
N ARG A 221 13.55 0.20 2.04
CA ARG A 221 12.65 -0.78 2.65
C ARG A 221 12.27 -1.89 1.68
N VAL A 222 11.93 -1.56 0.43
CA VAL A 222 11.69 -2.57 -0.62
C VAL A 222 12.91 -3.48 -0.78
N ASN A 223 14.12 -2.91 -0.84
CA ASN A 223 15.34 -3.69 -0.91
C ASN A 223 15.49 -4.63 0.30
N THR A 224 15.36 -4.09 1.52
CA THR A 224 15.53 -4.85 2.77
C THR A 224 14.52 -6.00 2.89
N LEU A 225 13.25 -5.75 2.59
CA LEU A 225 12.18 -6.74 2.68
C LEU A 225 12.30 -7.82 1.59
N ALA A 226 12.93 -7.51 0.45
CA ALA A 226 13.16 -8.48 -0.62
C ALA A 226 14.27 -9.51 -0.33
N GLN A 227 15.11 -9.28 0.69
CA GLN A 227 16.33 -10.09 0.94
C GLN A 227 16.05 -11.52 1.40
N SER A 228 14.87 -11.81 1.96
CA SER A 228 14.55 -13.16 2.47
C SER A 228 13.09 -13.54 2.25
N GLY A 229 12.80 -14.84 2.20
CA GLY A 229 11.48 -15.36 1.83
C GLY A 229 10.36 -15.11 2.85
N ALA A 230 10.69 -15.12 4.14
CA ALA A 230 9.70 -15.14 5.22
C ALA A 230 9.46 -13.77 5.90
N LEU A 231 9.88 -12.67 5.27
CA LEU A 231 9.77 -11.31 5.82
C LEU A 231 10.21 -11.14 7.30
N PRO A 232 11.36 -11.70 7.75
CA PRO A 232 11.86 -11.54 9.12
C PRO A 232 12.10 -10.07 9.48
N ALA A 233 12.52 -9.24 8.51
CA ALA A 233 12.80 -7.81 8.71
C ALA A 233 11.56 -6.91 8.66
N TYR A 234 10.36 -7.50 8.49
CA TYR A 234 9.09 -6.76 8.50
C TYR A 234 8.77 -6.23 9.90
N LEU A 235 8.30 -4.98 9.97
CA LEU A 235 7.88 -4.28 11.18
C LEU A 235 6.52 -3.64 10.92
N PHE A 236 5.45 -4.16 11.54
CA PHE A 236 4.08 -3.81 11.14
C PHE A 236 3.66 -2.38 11.52
N ASP A 237 4.03 -1.92 12.71
CA ASP A 237 3.70 -0.61 13.29
C ASP A 237 4.88 0.38 13.29
N ASN A 238 5.99 -0.03 12.68
CA ASN A 238 7.22 0.74 12.61
C ASN A 238 7.83 0.57 11.21
N GLY A 239 9.03 1.09 11.00
CA GLY A 239 9.80 0.88 9.81
C GLY A 239 11.25 0.57 10.12
N GLY A 240 12.02 0.29 9.08
CA GLY A 240 13.46 0.13 9.19
C GLY A 240 14.23 1.46 9.16
N TRP A 241 15.55 1.34 9.05
CA TRP A 241 16.47 2.44 8.85
C TRP A 241 16.57 2.81 7.36
N ALA A 242 16.77 4.09 7.06
CA ALA A 242 17.20 4.52 5.74
C ALA A 242 18.73 4.38 5.62
N THR A 243 19.23 3.98 4.44
CA THR A 243 20.67 3.84 4.20
C THR A 243 21.38 5.18 4.34
N GLY A 244 22.51 5.20 5.07
CA GLY A 244 23.40 6.36 5.12
C GLY A 244 22.92 7.52 6.00
N THR A 245 21.76 7.39 6.65
CA THR A 245 21.28 8.35 7.63
C THR A 245 21.21 7.69 9.01
N GLU A 246 21.64 8.40 10.04
CA GLU A 246 21.36 8.04 11.45
C GLU A 246 19.88 8.25 11.80
N GLN A 247 19.05 8.67 10.82
CA GLN A 247 17.63 8.92 11.02
C GLN A 247 16.87 7.62 11.21
N MET A 248 16.48 7.40 12.47
CA MET A 248 15.50 6.42 12.86
C MET A 248 14.15 6.72 12.19
N TRP A 249 13.38 5.67 11.94
CA TRP A 249 12.02 5.79 11.42
C TRP A 249 11.18 6.81 12.22
N ASN A 250 10.37 7.58 11.49
CA ASN A 250 9.45 8.58 12.03
C ASN A 250 8.05 8.37 11.44
N ALA A 251 7.06 8.06 12.30
CA ALA A 251 5.68 7.78 11.91
C ALA A 251 5.00 8.89 11.08
N THR A 252 5.46 10.14 11.20
CA THR A 252 4.89 11.29 10.47
C THR A 252 5.44 11.40 9.06
N GLU A 253 6.69 10.99 8.85
CA GLU A 253 7.43 11.19 7.59
C GLU A 253 7.64 9.89 6.80
N HIS A 254 7.48 8.74 7.47
CA HIS A 254 7.75 7.43 6.92
C HIS A 254 6.54 6.51 7.14
N PRO A 255 6.12 5.76 6.11
CA PRO A 255 5.14 4.70 6.29
C PRO A 255 5.72 3.58 7.14
N SER A 256 4.88 2.83 7.86
CA SER A 256 5.31 1.55 8.41
C SER A 256 5.42 0.50 7.30
N ASP A 257 6.05 -0.64 7.57
CA ASP A 257 6.12 -1.69 6.54
C ASP A 257 4.73 -2.24 6.19
N ALA A 258 3.76 -2.26 7.13
CA ALA A 258 2.41 -2.69 6.82
C ALA A 258 1.72 -1.76 5.80
N LEU A 259 1.90 -0.44 5.95
CA LEU A 259 1.38 0.54 4.98
C LEU A 259 2.08 0.40 3.63
N LEU A 260 3.41 0.24 3.63
CA LEU A 260 4.19 0.01 2.42
C LEU A 260 3.71 -1.25 1.69
N LEU A 261 3.69 -2.41 2.36
CA LEU A 261 3.27 -3.67 1.74
C LEU A 261 1.82 -3.61 1.24
N PHE A 262 0.91 -3.01 2.00
CA PHE A 262 -0.47 -2.86 1.57
C PHE A 262 -0.59 -1.96 0.33
N HIS A 263 0.16 -0.85 0.27
CA HIS A 263 0.23 -0.01 -0.93
C HIS A 263 0.79 -0.76 -2.14
N LEU A 264 1.87 -1.54 -1.97
CA LEU A 264 2.45 -2.34 -3.05
C LEU A 264 1.44 -3.39 -3.56
N PHE A 265 0.71 -4.04 -2.65
CA PHE A 265 -0.35 -4.98 -2.99
C PHE A 265 -1.47 -4.32 -3.79
N CYS A 266 -2.01 -3.20 -3.30
CA CYS A 266 -3.06 -2.44 -4.01
C CYS A 266 -2.60 -2.02 -5.41
N THR A 267 -1.38 -1.49 -5.50
CA THR A 267 -0.79 -1.03 -6.77
C THR A 267 -0.60 -2.16 -7.77
N PHE A 268 -0.21 -3.35 -7.30
CA PHE A 268 -0.12 -4.54 -8.13
C PHE A 268 -1.48 -5.02 -8.60
N MET A 269 -2.48 -5.08 -7.71
CA MET A 269 -3.83 -5.47 -8.07
C MET A 269 -4.44 -4.48 -9.08
N ASP A 270 -4.26 -3.17 -8.89
CA ASP A 270 -4.70 -2.15 -9.83
C ASP A 270 -4.09 -2.27 -11.22
N GLN A 271 -2.85 -2.76 -11.31
CA GLN A 271 -2.16 -2.97 -12.59
C GLN A 271 -2.48 -4.32 -13.23
N THR A 272 -2.90 -5.29 -12.42
CA THR A 272 -3.21 -6.65 -12.88
C THR A 272 -4.65 -6.76 -13.34
N MET A 273 -5.55 -6.03 -12.71
CA MET A 273 -6.96 -6.01 -13.10
C MET A 273 -7.17 -5.23 -14.41
N PRO A 274 -8.06 -5.70 -15.31
CA PRO A 274 -8.41 -4.95 -16.50
C PRO A 274 -8.96 -3.54 -16.17
N PRO A 275 -8.71 -2.54 -17.02
CA PRO A 275 -9.28 -1.21 -16.85
C PRO A 275 -10.81 -1.27 -16.77
N VAL A 276 -11.38 -0.54 -15.82
CA VAL A 276 -12.83 -0.41 -15.65
C VAL A 276 -13.22 1.03 -15.98
N GLN A 277 -14.33 1.22 -16.70
CA GLN A 277 -14.80 2.55 -17.07
C GLN A 277 -15.05 3.39 -15.82
N ASN A 278 -14.63 4.66 -15.86
CA ASN A 278 -14.78 5.64 -14.77
C ASN A 278 -14.14 5.25 -13.43
N VAL A 279 -13.24 4.27 -13.43
CA VAL A 279 -12.48 3.86 -12.25
C VAL A 279 -11.01 4.06 -12.52
N ARG A 280 -10.32 4.76 -11.63
CA ARG A 280 -8.89 5.05 -11.80
C ARG A 280 -8.04 3.87 -11.34
N HIS A 281 -8.46 3.25 -10.25
CA HIS A 281 -7.79 2.15 -9.57
C HIS A 281 -8.78 0.97 -9.44
N PRO A 282 -8.78 0.02 -10.39
CA PRO A 282 -9.83 -1.01 -10.49
C PRO A 282 -9.94 -1.90 -9.25
N PHE A 283 -8.86 -2.03 -8.47
CA PHE A 283 -8.88 -2.68 -7.17
C PHE A 283 -9.16 -1.67 -6.06
N THR A 284 -8.30 -0.66 -5.92
CA THR A 284 -8.28 0.23 -4.74
C THR A 284 -9.58 1.01 -4.59
N ASP A 285 -10.12 1.60 -5.67
CA ASP A 285 -11.32 2.44 -5.61
C ASP A 285 -12.60 1.63 -5.26
N ARG A 286 -12.56 0.30 -5.39
CA ARG A 286 -13.73 -0.58 -5.21
C ARG A 286 -13.65 -1.38 -3.92
N PHE A 287 -12.49 -1.96 -3.64
CA PHE A 287 -12.32 -2.96 -2.59
C PHE A 287 -11.58 -2.44 -1.36
N VAL A 288 -11.06 -1.21 -1.38
CA VAL A 288 -10.35 -0.62 -0.23
C VAL A 288 -11.10 0.59 0.29
N LEU A 289 -11.43 0.56 1.58
CA LEU A 289 -12.11 1.62 2.31
C LEU A 289 -11.15 2.29 3.28
N GLN A 290 -11.28 3.61 3.42
CA GLN A 290 -10.79 4.32 4.60
C GLN A 290 -11.89 4.35 5.67
N ALA A 291 -11.52 4.53 6.94
CA ALA A 291 -12.42 4.41 8.09
C ALA A 291 -13.72 5.24 8.00
N ASP A 292 -13.68 6.39 7.33
CA ASP A 292 -14.78 7.34 7.18
C ASP A 292 -15.74 7.03 6.01
N PHE A 293 -15.42 6.03 5.18
CA PHE A 293 -16.23 5.68 4.01
C PHE A 293 -17.31 4.64 4.34
N LYS A 294 -18.48 4.82 3.72
CA LYS A 294 -19.58 3.85 3.82
C LYS A 294 -19.26 2.60 2.98
N PRO A 295 -19.43 1.39 3.54
CA PRO A 295 -19.28 0.16 2.76
C PRO A 295 -20.28 0.06 1.61
N ASN A 296 -19.86 -0.59 0.54
CA ASN A 296 -20.71 -0.96 -0.58
C ASN A 296 -21.22 -2.41 -0.37
N THR A 297 -22.46 -2.52 0.07
CA THR A 297 -23.11 -3.80 0.37
C THR A 297 -23.33 -4.70 -0.84
N ASN A 298 -23.16 -4.19 -2.06
CA ASN A 298 -23.25 -4.99 -3.29
C ASN A 298 -21.96 -5.77 -3.60
N LEU A 299 -20.86 -5.47 -2.90
CA LEU A 299 -19.62 -6.23 -3.03
C LEU A 299 -19.61 -7.39 -2.03
N PRO A 300 -19.03 -8.55 -2.40
CA PRO A 300 -18.93 -9.68 -1.49
C PRO A 300 -18.10 -9.31 -0.27
N VAL A 301 -16.97 -8.62 -0.50
CA VAL A 301 -16.02 -8.23 0.53
C VAL A 301 -15.27 -6.95 0.16
N GLN A 302 -14.90 -6.17 1.16
CA GLN A 302 -14.00 -5.03 1.07
C GLN A 302 -12.99 -5.07 2.23
N ILE A 303 -11.83 -4.46 2.05
CA ILE A 303 -10.81 -4.25 3.09
C ILE A 303 -11.01 -2.83 3.62
N ILE A 304 -11.08 -2.67 4.94
CA ILE A 304 -11.12 -1.34 5.57
C ILE A 304 -9.83 -1.10 6.37
N GLN A 305 -9.21 0.05 6.13
CA GLN A 305 -8.10 0.53 6.95
C GLN A 305 -8.65 1.48 8.03
N VAL A 306 -8.64 1.02 9.27
CA VAL A 306 -9.23 1.73 10.41
C VAL A 306 -8.26 2.71 11.06
N ALA A 307 -6.97 2.36 11.08
CA ALA A 307 -5.93 3.17 11.67
C ALA A 307 -4.69 3.25 10.76
N ARG A 308 -3.99 4.39 10.81
CA ARG A 308 -2.77 4.64 10.01
C ARG A 308 -1.48 4.55 10.84
N LYS A 309 -1.42 5.17 12.02
CA LYS A 309 -0.21 5.22 12.86
C LYS A 309 0.15 3.87 13.47
N ARG A 310 -0.87 3.05 13.76
CA ARG A 310 -0.79 1.63 14.05
C ARG A 310 -1.72 0.94 13.05
N PRO A 311 -1.22 0.50 11.89
CA PRO A 311 -2.07 0.00 10.83
C PRO A 311 -2.95 -1.13 11.32
N HIS A 312 -4.25 -0.97 11.11
CA HIS A 312 -5.26 -1.97 11.44
C HIS A 312 -6.18 -2.12 10.25
N PHE A 313 -6.17 -3.32 9.69
CA PHE A 313 -6.95 -3.73 8.55
C PHE A 313 -7.99 -4.74 9.01
N CYS A 314 -9.19 -4.60 8.47
CA CYS A 314 -10.33 -5.48 8.74
C CYS A 314 -11.08 -5.75 7.43
N LEU A 315 -12.09 -6.61 7.50
CA LEU A 315 -12.98 -6.85 6.36
C LEU A 315 -14.36 -6.25 6.59
N VAL A 316 -15.02 -5.90 5.51
CA VAL A 316 -16.46 -5.67 5.47
C VAL A 316 -17.06 -6.68 4.49
N VAL A 317 -17.85 -7.62 5.00
CA VAL A 317 -18.46 -8.71 4.23
C VAL A 317 -19.95 -8.46 4.14
N LYS A 318 -20.47 -8.18 2.94
CA LYS A 318 -21.90 -7.87 2.70
C LYS A 318 -22.48 -6.82 3.67
N GLY A 319 -21.66 -5.86 4.11
CA GLY A 319 -22.03 -4.78 5.05
C GLY A 319 -21.71 -5.04 6.53
N ALA A 320 -21.34 -6.26 6.91
CA ALA A 320 -20.95 -6.63 8.27
C ALA A 320 -19.44 -6.45 8.49
N PHE A 321 -19.05 -5.94 9.66
CA PHE A 321 -17.67 -5.63 10.02
C PHE A 321 -16.98 -6.82 10.68
N TYR A 322 -15.96 -7.35 10.03
CA TYR A 322 -15.22 -8.52 10.49
C TYR A 322 -13.87 -8.04 11.00
N ASP A 323 -13.75 -7.97 12.31
CA ASP A 323 -12.53 -7.53 12.95
C ASP A 323 -11.46 -8.61 12.91
N ILE A 324 -10.21 -8.18 12.99
CA ILE A 324 -9.05 -9.06 12.89
C ILE A 324 -8.09 -8.65 13.99
N ALA A 325 -7.47 -9.63 14.65
CA ALA A 325 -6.56 -9.35 15.75
C ALA A 325 -5.48 -8.35 15.31
N ALA A 326 -5.21 -7.37 16.16
CA ALA A 326 -4.17 -6.38 15.93
C ALA A 326 -2.78 -7.05 15.98
N GLY A 327 -1.77 -6.35 15.45
CA GLY A 327 -0.38 -6.78 15.56
C GLY A 327 0.23 -7.20 14.22
N ARG A 328 1.35 -7.92 14.30
CA ARG A 328 2.21 -8.25 13.14
C ARG A 328 1.47 -8.92 11.99
N ASN A 329 0.55 -9.83 12.30
CA ASN A 329 -0.12 -10.65 11.29
C ASN A 329 -1.41 -10.03 10.76
N ASN A 330 -1.85 -8.88 11.29
CA ASN A 330 -3.15 -8.27 10.96
C ASN A 330 -3.33 -8.08 9.44
N LEU A 331 -2.35 -7.48 8.76
CA LEU A 331 -2.39 -7.29 7.30
C LEU A 331 -2.53 -8.62 6.55
N PHE A 332 -1.71 -9.61 6.92
CA PHE A 332 -1.66 -10.88 6.19
C PHE A 332 -2.92 -11.73 6.42
N ILE A 333 -3.43 -11.78 7.66
CA ILE A 333 -4.71 -12.43 7.97
C ILE A 333 -5.84 -11.75 7.20
N THR A 334 -5.87 -10.42 7.16
CA THR A 334 -6.88 -9.67 6.38
C THR A 334 -6.86 -10.05 4.91
N LEU A 335 -5.68 -10.10 4.30
CA LEU A 335 -5.56 -10.47 2.88
C LEU A 335 -5.95 -11.93 2.65
N VAL A 336 -5.55 -12.85 3.53
CA VAL A 336 -5.93 -14.28 3.46
C VAL A 336 -7.44 -14.45 3.52
N LEU A 337 -8.10 -13.82 4.49
CA LEU A 337 -9.55 -13.89 4.61
C LEU A 337 -10.26 -13.19 3.44
N PHE A 338 -9.71 -12.09 2.92
CA PHE A 338 -10.22 -11.44 1.71
C PHE A 338 -10.21 -12.40 0.51
N MET A 339 -9.09 -13.10 0.29
CA MET A 339 -8.98 -14.10 -0.78
C MET A 339 -9.97 -15.26 -0.57
N LEU A 340 -10.11 -15.74 0.66
CA LEU A 340 -11.02 -16.83 1.00
C LEU A 340 -12.48 -16.46 0.68
N GLU A 341 -12.86 -15.22 0.96
CA GLU A 341 -14.20 -14.72 0.65
C GLU A 341 -14.41 -14.59 -0.86
N ILE A 342 -13.43 -14.09 -1.63
CA ILE A 342 -13.49 -14.09 -3.10
C ILE A 342 -13.53 -15.52 -3.67
N GLN A 343 -12.81 -16.46 -3.06
CA GLN A 343 -12.83 -17.86 -3.47
C GLN A 343 -14.22 -18.48 -3.27
N ARG A 344 -14.86 -18.22 -2.13
CA ARG A 344 -16.18 -18.76 -1.77
C ARG A 344 -17.31 -18.11 -2.56
N GLU A 345 -17.33 -16.79 -2.65
CA GLU A 345 -18.45 -16.02 -3.22
C GLU A 345 -18.31 -15.77 -4.72
N CYS A 346 -17.09 -15.76 -5.25
CA CYS A 346 -16.82 -15.39 -6.64
C CYS A 346 -15.97 -16.44 -7.38
N ALA A 347 -15.89 -17.67 -6.85
CA ALA A 347 -15.12 -18.78 -7.44
C ALA A 347 -13.66 -18.40 -7.78
N GLY A 348 -13.07 -17.49 -7.00
CA GLY A 348 -11.68 -17.04 -7.18
C GLY A 348 -11.51 -15.89 -8.17
N TYR A 349 -12.59 -15.32 -8.68
CA TYR A 349 -12.56 -14.21 -9.63
C TYR A 349 -12.85 -12.87 -8.94
N LEU A 350 -11.94 -11.91 -9.14
CA LEU A 350 -12.15 -10.52 -8.79
C LEU A 350 -12.46 -9.72 -10.06
N GLY A 351 -13.75 -9.56 -10.35
CA GLY A 351 -14.22 -9.08 -11.65
C GLY A 351 -13.83 -10.06 -12.76
N LEU A 352 -13.05 -9.60 -13.75
CA LEU A 352 -12.53 -10.45 -14.83
C LEU A 352 -11.18 -11.09 -14.51
N THR A 353 -10.63 -10.85 -13.31
CA THR A 353 -9.28 -11.28 -12.93
C THR A 353 -9.36 -12.57 -12.14
N ASN A 354 -8.74 -13.64 -12.65
CA ASN A 354 -8.62 -14.90 -11.92
C ASN A 354 -7.46 -14.83 -10.92
N LEU A 355 -7.76 -14.88 -9.62
CA LEU A 355 -6.75 -14.79 -8.56
C LEU A 355 -5.85 -16.04 -8.47
N GLY A 356 -6.30 -17.20 -8.97
CA GLY A 356 -5.49 -18.42 -9.07
C GLY A 356 -4.79 -18.59 -10.41
N GLY A 357 -4.93 -17.62 -11.32
CA GLY A 357 -4.22 -17.64 -12.60
C GLY A 357 -2.72 -17.46 -12.38
N LYS A 358 -1.88 -18.10 -13.22
CA LYS A 358 -0.41 -18.10 -13.12
C LYS A 358 0.24 -16.72 -12.96
N GLN A 359 -0.42 -15.66 -13.43
CA GLN A 359 0.10 -14.29 -13.33
C GLN A 359 -0.05 -13.71 -11.92
N VAL A 360 -1.14 -14.04 -11.22
CA VAL A 360 -1.45 -13.53 -9.88
C VAL A 360 -1.01 -14.53 -8.81
N ASP A 361 -1.34 -15.81 -9.02
CA ASP A 361 -1.00 -16.95 -8.16
C ASP A 361 -1.31 -16.70 -6.68
N LEU A 362 -2.39 -15.95 -6.41
CA LEU A 362 -2.72 -15.48 -5.08
C LEU A 362 -3.50 -16.54 -4.30
N LEU A 363 -4.32 -17.35 -4.99
CA LEU A 363 -5.06 -18.45 -4.36
C LEU A 363 -4.16 -19.59 -3.86
N SER A 364 -2.92 -19.70 -4.37
CA SER A 364 -1.95 -20.67 -3.86
C SER A 364 -1.59 -20.44 -2.39
N VAL A 365 -1.91 -19.25 -1.85
CA VAL A 365 -1.69 -18.90 -0.43
C VAL A 365 -2.57 -19.77 0.48
N ILE A 366 -3.79 -20.07 0.04
CA ILE A 366 -4.80 -20.81 0.81
C ILE A 366 -4.97 -22.26 0.32
N ASP A 367 -4.26 -22.64 -0.73
CA ASP A 367 -4.18 -24.03 -1.19
C ASP A 367 -3.36 -24.88 -0.21
N LYS A 368 -3.78 -26.12 0.00
CA LYS A 368 -3.20 -27.06 0.96
C LYS A 368 -1.92 -27.74 0.48
#